data_AF-A0A9P5YXW8-F1
#
_entry.id   AF-A0A9P5YXW8-F1
#
_cell.length_a   1.000
_cell.length_b   1.000
_cell.length_c   1.000
_cell.angle_alpha   90.00
_cell.angle_beta   90.00
_cell.angle_gamma   90.00
#
_symmetry.space_group_name_H-M   'P 1'
#
loop_
_entity.id
_entity.type
_entity.pdbx_description
1 polymer ?
#
loop_
_entity_poly.entity_id
_entity_poly.type
_entity_poly.pdbx_seq_one_letter_code
_entity_poly.pdbx_strand_id
1 'polypeptide(L)'
;MTCNPDWPEITSQLLPGQDYTHIPIVVARVFKRKLTLFIQTLKTMFPHAGRYKYLIHCVEFQKRGLPHAHIIVKFPSDCQTPNDIDAIVSAEMPTDPVDASLIRKFMKVASNIVDGNLVTR
;
A
#
# COMPACT_ATOMS: atom_id res chain seq x y z
N MET A 1 0.23 -3.83 -3.34
CA MET A 1 0.39 -2.39 -3.65
C MET A 1 -0.23 -2.08 -5.01
N THR A 2 -1.22 -1.20 -5.06
CA THR A 2 -1.88 -0.80 -6.32
C THR A 2 -1.28 0.51 -6.84
N CYS A 3 -1.06 0.62 -8.16
CA CYS A 3 -0.65 1.89 -8.76
C CYS A 3 -1.75 2.93 -8.65
N ASN A 4 -1.40 4.14 -8.24
CA ASN A 4 -2.31 5.29 -8.30
C ASN A 4 -1.94 6.16 -9.52
N PRO A 5 -2.82 6.31 -10.52
CA PRO A 5 -2.55 7.15 -11.69
C PRO A 5 -2.43 8.65 -11.34
N ASP A 6 -2.98 9.09 -10.20
CA ASP A 6 -2.98 10.48 -9.76
C ASP A 6 -1.67 10.90 -9.08
N TRP A 7 -0.66 10.03 -9.03
CA TRP A 7 0.65 10.39 -8.47
C TRP A 7 1.28 11.55 -9.25
N PRO A 8 1.82 12.59 -8.56
CA PRO A 8 2.44 13.75 -9.21
C PRO A 8 3.55 13.38 -10.20
N GLU A 9 4.30 12.32 -9.92
CA GLU A 9 5.36 11.82 -10.80
C GLU A 9 4.84 11.26 -12.13
N ILE A 10 3.55 10.89 -12.20
CA ILE A 10 2.85 10.49 -13.43
C ILE A 10 2.18 11.72 -14.05
N THR A 11 1.37 12.46 -13.28
CA THR A 11 0.56 13.57 -13.81
C THR A 11 1.39 14.72 -14.34
N SER A 12 2.57 14.99 -13.76
CA SER A 12 3.51 16.01 -14.26
C SER A 12 4.12 15.68 -15.63
N GLN A 13 3.97 14.45 -16.12
CA GLN A 13 4.50 14.00 -17.41
C GLN A 13 3.42 13.95 -18.51
N LEU A 14 2.16 14.28 -18.17
CA LEU A 14 1.04 14.27 -19.13
C LEU A 14 0.99 15.58 -19.92
N LEU A 15 0.82 15.47 -21.24
CA LEU A 15 0.45 16.60 -22.10
C LEU A 15 -1.07 16.86 -22.04
N PRO A 16 -1.54 18.06 -22.44
CA PRO A 16 -2.97 18.34 -22.51
C PRO A 16 -3.74 17.27 -23.31
N GLY A 17 -4.78 16.70 -22.69
CA GLY A 17 -5.60 15.64 -23.29
C GLY A 17 -5.05 14.22 -23.17
N GLN A 18 -3.85 14.02 -22.61
CA GLN A 18 -3.32 12.69 -22.32
C GLN A 18 -3.79 12.17 -20.96
N ASP A 19 -3.83 10.84 -20.84
CA ASP A 19 -3.97 10.12 -19.58
C ASP A 19 -2.81 9.12 -19.37
N TYR A 20 -2.81 8.44 -18.22
CA TYR A 20 -1.77 7.49 -17.85
C TYR A 20 -1.56 6.35 -18.86
N THR A 21 -2.57 6.00 -19.66
CA THR A 21 -2.47 4.93 -20.67
C THR A 21 -1.58 5.34 -21.85
N HIS A 22 -1.39 6.65 -22.05
CA HIS A 22 -0.54 7.21 -23.11
C HIS A 22 0.95 7.24 -22.71
N ILE A 23 1.27 7.12 -21.42
CA ILE A 23 2.65 7.15 -20.89
C ILE A 23 2.99 5.89 -20.06
N PRO A 24 2.76 4.66 -20.57
CA PRO A 24 2.84 3.43 -19.78
C PRO A 24 4.25 3.16 -19.21
N ILE A 25 5.30 3.62 -19.90
CA ILE A 25 6.69 3.49 -19.43
C ILE A 25 6.92 4.35 -18.18
N VAL A 26 6.36 5.58 -18.14
CA VAL A 26 6.46 6.47 -16.97
C VAL A 26 5.74 5.82 -15.79
N VAL A 27 4.52 5.34 -16.01
CA VAL A 27 3.72 4.63 -14.99
C VAL A 27 4.51 3.46 -14.39
N ALA A 28 5.07 2.58 -15.23
CA ALA A 28 5.85 1.43 -14.78
C ALA A 28 7.11 1.84 -13.99
N ARG A 29 7.79 2.92 -14.41
CA ARG A 29 8.98 3.43 -13.71
C ARG A 29 8.63 4.03 -12.35
N VAL A 30 7.59 4.84 -12.27
CA VAL A 30 7.12 5.43 -11.01
C VAL A 30 6.69 4.32 -10.05
N PHE A 31 5.88 3.36 -10.54
CA PHE A 31 5.45 2.22 -9.74
C PHE A 31 6.62 1.40 -9.22
N LYS A 32 7.61 1.07 -10.05
CA LYS A 32 8.81 0.33 -9.62
C LYS A 32 9.56 1.05 -8.50
N ARG A 33 9.70 2.38 -8.58
CA ARG A 33 10.35 3.17 -7.53
C ARG A 33 9.56 3.13 -6.22
N LYS A 34 8.24 3.36 -6.29
CA LYS A 34 7.36 3.29 -5.11
C LYS A 34 7.37 1.88 -4.50
N LEU A 35 7.35 0.82 -5.31
CA LEU A 35 7.40 -0.57 -4.85
C LEU A 35 8.72 -0.86 -4.16
N THR A 36 9.84 -0.39 -4.72
CA THR A 36 11.18 -0.56 -4.12
C THR A 36 11.24 0.09 -2.75
N LEU A 37 10.76 1.33 -2.64
CA LEU A 37 10.70 2.04 -1.36
C LEU A 37 9.79 1.31 -0.36
N PHE A 38 8.61 0.86 -0.81
CA PHE A 38 7.69 0.12 0.04
C PHE A 38 8.31 -1.18 0.58
N ILE A 39 8.98 -1.96 -0.28
CA ILE A 39 9.70 -3.17 0.14
C ILE A 39 10.82 -2.85 1.16
N GLN A 40 11.51 -1.71 1.00
CA GLN A 40 12.49 -1.27 1.98
C GLN A 40 11.83 -0.91 3.31
N THR A 41 10.70 -0.19 3.30
CA THR A 41 9.93 0.14 4.50
C THR A 41 9.42 -1.10 5.23
N LEU A 42 8.99 -2.14 4.50
CA LEU A 42 8.52 -3.40 5.10
C LEU A 42 9.58 -4.07 6.00
N LYS A 43 10.87 -3.77 5.81
CA LYS A 43 11.95 -4.29 6.68
C LYS A 43 11.88 -3.79 8.12
N THR A 44 11.32 -2.59 8.32
CA THR A 44 11.27 -1.92 9.63
C THR A 44 9.84 -1.69 10.12
N MET A 45 8.84 -1.94 9.27
CA MET A 45 7.43 -1.66 9.55
C MET A 45 6.84 -2.54 10.66
N PHE A 46 7.34 -3.77 10.84
CA PHE A 46 6.81 -4.73 11.81
C PHE A 46 7.86 -5.11 12.88
N PRO A 47 8.25 -4.17 13.76
CA PRO A 47 9.34 -4.39 14.71
C PRO A 47 9.06 -5.54 15.69
N HIS A 48 7.80 -5.72 16.10
CA HIS A 48 7.39 -6.78 17.03
C HIS A 48 7.35 -8.18 16.39
N ALA A 49 7.27 -8.27 15.06
CA ALA A 49 7.30 -9.55 14.33
C ALA A 49 8.73 -10.08 14.10
N GLY A 50 9.74 -9.27 14.39
CA GLY A 50 11.14 -9.58 14.13
C GLY A 50 11.50 -9.52 12.64
N ARG A 51 12.69 -10.02 12.28
CA ARG A 51 13.16 -10.03 10.89
C ARG A 51 12.45 -11.13 10.09
N TYR A 52 11.86 -10.79 8.95
CA TYR A 52 11.20 -11.78 8.08
C TYR A 52 12.17 -12.89 7.61
N LYS A 53 11.66 -14.12 7.48
CA LYS A 53 12.33 -15.28 6.88
C LYS A 53 12.46 -15.10 5.37
N TYR A 54 11.37 -14.73 4.69
CA TYR A 54 11.37 -14.41 3.27
C TYR A 54 10.31 -13.36 2.93
N LEU A 55 10.55 -12.66 1.82
CA LEU A 55 9.60 -11.76 1.18
C LEU A 55 9.55 -12.16 -0.30
N ILE A 56 8.34 -12.43 -0.78
CA ILE A 56 8.08 -12.77 -2.19
C ILE A 56 7.12 -11.70 -2.73
N HIS A 57 7.38 -11.19 -3.92
CA HIS A 57 6.44 -10.31 -4.59
C HIS A 57 6.31 -10.64 -6.07
N CYS A 58 5.12 -10.44 -6.61
CA CYS A 58 4.82 -10.53 -8.03
C CYS A 58 4.16 -9.23 -8.48
N VAL A 59 4.46 -8.77 -9.69
CA VAL A 59 3.80 -7.61 -10.31
C VAL A 59 2.97 -8.09 -11.47
N GLU A 60 1.67 -7.82 -11.43
CA GLU A 60 0.74 -8.07 -12.51
C GLU A 60 0.22 -6.74 -13.07
N PHE A 61 -0.22 -6.75 -14.32
CA PHE A 61 -0.89 -5.59 -14.93
C PHE A 61 -2.39 -5.84 -14.92
N GLN A 62 -3.13 -5.01 -14.20
CA GLN A 62 -4.59 -5.10 -14.14
C GLN A 62 -5.22 -4.72 -15.48
N LYS A 63 -6.51 -5.05 -15.67
CA LYS A 63 -7.27 -4.57 -16.84
C LYS A 63 -7.16 -3.05 -16.90
N ARG A 64 -6.72 -2.51 -18.05
CA ARG A 64 -6.30 -1.11 -18.31
C ARG A 64 -4.83 -0.75 -18.00
N GLY A 65 -3.97 -1.75 -17.75
CA GLY A 65 -2.52 -1.60 -17.84
C GLY A 65 -1.84 -0.92 -16.65
N LEU A 66 -2.54 -0.75 -15.52
CA LEU A 66 -1.89 -0.29 -14.29
C LEU A 66 -1.24 -1.48 -13.56
N PRO A 67 0.01 -1.32 -13.11
CA PRO A 67 0.69 -2.36 -12.35
C PRO A 67 0.10 -2.51 -10.93
N HIS A 68 0.03 -3.74 -10.46
CA HIS A 68 -0.38 -4.13 -9.13
C HIS A 68 0.60 -5.17 -8.60
N ALA A 69 1.06 -4.97 -7.37
CA ALA A 69 2.01 -5.87 -6.73
C ALA A 69 1.32 -6.69 -5.63
N HIS A 70 1.39 -8.01 -5.76
CA HIS A 70 1.09 -8.96 -4.69
C HIS A 70 2.36 -9.20 -3.89
N ILE A 71 2.31 -9.03 -2.57
CA ILE A 71 3.48 -9.12 -1.69
C ILE A 71 3.14 -10.05 -0.52
N ILE A 72 3.98 -11.05 -0.30
CA ILE A 72 3.89 -12.00 0.81
C ILE A 72 5.14 -11.84 1.67
N VAL A 73 4.94 -11.69 2.98
CA VAL A 73 6.02 -11.62 3.98
C VAL A 73 5.81 -12.74 4.99
N LYS A 74 6.87 -13.51 5.28
CA LYS A 74 6.84 -14.58 6.29
C LYS A 74 7.76 -14.26 7.45
N PHE A 75 7.24 -14.26 8.68
CA PHE A 75 8.03 -14.07 9.89
C PHE A 75 8.46 -15.41 10.53
N PRO A 76 9.44 -15.38 11.45
CA PRO A 76 9.95 -16.60 12.08
C PRO A 76 8.92 -17.31 12.94
N SER A 77 8.23 -16.55 13.78
CA SER A 77 7.14 -17.01 14.62
C SER A 77 5.83 -16.96 13.86
N ASP A 78 5.00 -17.97 14.08
CA ASP A 78 3.63 -18.00 13.58
C ASP A 78 2.70 -17.29 14.57
N CYS A 79 1.71 -16.57 14.05
CA CYS A 79 0.61 -16.07 14.87
C CYS A 79 -0.34 -17.25 15.13
N GLN A 80 -0.41 -17.70 16.38
CA GLN A 80 -1.24 -18.85 16.77
C GLN A 80 -2.61 -18.41 17.29
N THR A 81 -2.69 -17.17 17.78
CA THR A 81 -3.90 -16.56 18.33
C THR A 81 -4.24 -15.25 17.61
N PRO A 82 -5.49 -14.79 17.65
CA PRO A 82 -5.87 -13.47 17.16
C PRO A 82 -5.04 -12.34 17.79
N ASN A 83 -4.74 -12.44 19.08
CA ASN A 83 -3.93 -11.43 19.79
C ASN A 83 -2.50 -11.30 19.21
N ASP A 84 -1.92 -12.40 18.69
CA ASP A 84 -0.61 -12.35 18.03
C ASP A 84 -0.67 -11.55 16.72
N ILE A 85 -1.82 -11.57 16.03
CA ILE A 85 -2.05 -10.81 14.81
C ILE A 85 -2.22 -9.33 15.17
N ASP A 86 -3.07 -9.02 16.15
CA ASP A 86 -3.35 -7.65 16.60
C ASP A 86 -2.10 -6.94 17.16
N ALA A 87 -1.19 -7.69 17.77
CA ALA A 87 0.08 -7.17 18.26
C ALA A 87 1.07 -6.77 17.14
N ILE A 88 0.89 -7.30 15.93
CA ILE A 88 1.79 -7.07 14.78
C ILE A 88 1.15 -6.11 13.78
N VAL A 89 -0.14 -6.24 13.55
CA VAL A 89 -0.90 -5.48 12.56
C VAL A 89 -2.01 -4.73 13.26
N SER A 90 -1.95 -3.41 13.19
CA SER A 90 -3.05 -2.53 13.57
C SER A 90 -3.29 -1.51 12.46
N ALA A 91 -4.52 -0.99 12.41
CA ALA A 91 -4.87 0.14 11.58
C ALA A 91 -5.65 1.13 12.46
N GLU A 92 -5.08 2.30 12.65
CA GLU A 92 -5.70 3.37 13.41
C GLU A 92 -5.86 4.60 12.52
N MET A 93 -6.91 5.38 12.78
CA MET A 93 -7.02 6.69 12.16
C MET A 93 -5.94 7.59 12.76
N PRO A 94 -5.10 8.24 11.93
CA PRO A 94 -4.11 9.17 12.44
C PRO A 94 -4.79 10.28 13.22
N THR A 95 -4.17 10.68 14.31
CA THR A 95 -4.62 11.83 15.10
C THR A 95 -4.29 13.15 14.41
N ASP A 96 -3.25 13.17 13.57
CA ASP A 96 -2.92 14.32 12.75
C ASP A 96 -4.04 14.62 11.72
N PRO A 97 -4.60 15.84 11.72
CA PRO A 97 -5.72 16.18 10.85
C PRO A 97 -5.41 16.06 9.34
N VAL A 98 -4.16 16.33 8.95
CA VAL A 98 -3.72 16.25 7.54
C VAL A 98 -3.70 14.80 7.11
N ASP A 99 -3.02 13.93 7.86
CA ASP A 99 -2.96 12.50 7.57
C ASP A 99 -4.35 11.86 7.60
N ALA A 100 -5.18 12.23 8.58
CA ALA A 100 -6.56 11.74 8.67
C ALA A 100 -7.40 12.16 7.45
N SER A 101 -7.18 13.37 6.92
CA SER A 101 -7.84 13.84 5.70
C SER A 101 -7.40 13.06 4.46
N LEU A 102 -6.11 12.70 4.38
CA LEU A 102 -5.56 11.90 3.29
C LEU A 102 -6.14 10.48 3.30
N ILE A 103 -6.19 9.84 4.48
CA ILE A 103 -6.82 8.51 4.61
C ILE A 103 -8.29 8.57 4.20
N ARG A 104 -9.06 9.55 4.69
CA ARG A 104 -10.47 9.71 4.28
C ARG A 104 -10.65 9.90 2.77
N LYS A 105 -9.74 10.63 2.12
CA LYS A 105 -9.80 10.90 0.68
C LYS A 105 -9.46 9.68 -0.16
N PHE A 106 -8.43 8.93 0.21
CA PHE A 106 -7.84 7.89 -0.64
C PHE A 106 -8.19 6.46 -0.21
N MET A 107 -8.51 6.24 1.06
CA MET A 107 -8.99 4.97 1.59
C MET A 107 -10.50 5.10 1.82
N LYS A 108 -11.29 4.81 0.77
CA LYS A 108 -12.74 4.62 0.91
C LYS A 108 -12.97 3.32 1.68
N VAL A 109 -12.85 3.39 3.00
CA VAL A 109 -13.22 2.30 3.91
C VAL A 109 -14.72 2.14 3.77
N ALA A 110 -15.19 0.93 3.44
CA ALA A 110 -16.60 0.60 3.50
C ALA A 110 -17.11 1.02 4.87
N SER A 111 -17.98 2.02 4.90
CA SER A 111 -18.48 2.68 6.09
C SER A 111 -19.00 1.67 7.11
N ASN A 112 -18.18 1.37 8.11
CA ASN A 112 -18.55 0.80 9.41
C ASN A 112 -17.42 1.13 10.39
N ILE A 113 -17.36 2.42 10.77
CA ILE A 113 -16.58 2.87 11.92
C ILE A 113 -17.44 2.55 13.15
N VAL A 114 -16.99 1.63 13.99
CA VAL A 114 -17.51 1.45 15.36
C VAL A 114 -16.33 1.68 16.29
N ASP A 115 -16.46 2.62 17.21
CA ASP A 115 -15.53 2.91 18.30
C ASP A 115 -14.09 3.28 17.91
N GLY A 116 -13.91 4.12 16.89
CA GLY A 116 -12.62 4.78 16.61
C GLY A 116 -11.53 3.89 16.00
N ASN A 117 -11.78 2.58 15.88
CA ASN A 117 -10.87 1.62 15.26
C ASN A 117 -11.30 1.29 13.83
N LEU A 118 -10.32 1.18 12.93
CA LEU A 118 -10.53 0.69 11.57
C LEU A 118 -10.67 -0.83 11.63
N VAL A 119 -11.90 -1.31 11.74
CA VAL A 119 -12.20 -2.74 11.61
C VAL A 119 -12.11 -3.10 10.13
N THR A 120 -11.02 -3.77 9.74
CA THR A 120 -10.95 -4.47 8.45
C THR A 120 -11.68 -5.79 8.61
N ARG A 121 -12.71 -6.02 7.77
CA ARG A 121 -13.42 -7.30 7.68
C ARG A 121 -12.52 -8.39 7.10
#